data_AF-A0A965QKM0-F1
#
_entry.id   AF-A0A965QKM0-F1
#
_cell.length_a   1.000
_cell.length_b   1.000
_cell.length_c   1.000
_cell.angle_alpha   90.00
_cell.angle_beta   90.00
_cell.angle_gamma   90.00
#
_symmetry.space_group_name_H-M   'P 1'
#
loop_
_entity.id
_entity.type
_entity.pdbx_description
1 polymer ?
#
loop_
_entity_poly.entity_id
_entity_poly.type
_entity_poly.pdbx_seq_one_letter_code
_entity_poly.pdbx_strand_id
1 'polypeptide(L)'
;GGAGALQQQGMQSSGDSTSEELIALEKEAQSLIAEMNQSRYPMLSVLKDWLADKRERTKFAGFAEAVGPNASREIFKVFPKEEIEALGNALYEPLAKAQAYKVVLQLYRLAGREIGRKPSYFVNLDMNFLIKATDLELSAALSDSGTAEAARLMVLLTPERCARIIPGVRNHDSMELLEAMREATGMSEEDARAALEDVKGRIDSDNGGDSRFDVTNHLMLMLDAPSPEFRTAVSKVLRADKQLSQQVGSRVVTIEEVLRLDDETLAELLSELEPMDVATLLVSLPEELNDRVNEFFTSGKIQAAIRQELEKFERSKMARKRAEFEGQKIQASLIRQVKDMREQGLIELADEGGDGDEAEAS
;
A
#
# COMPACT_ATOMS: atom_id res chain seq x y z
N GLY A 1 -62.60 -8.91 -2.41
CA GLY A 1 -61.66 -7.94 -3.00
C GLY A 1 -60.70 -7.54 -1.91
N GLY A 2 -59.44 -7.95 -2.02
CA GLY A 2 -58.43 -7.83 -0.97
C GLY A 2 -57.85 -6.43 -0.88
N ALA A 3 -57.75 -5.93 0.35
CA ALA A 3 -57.00 -4.73 0.70
C ALA A 3 -55.55 -5.13 1.04
N GLY A 4 -54.60 -4.76 0.19
CA GLY A 4 -53.17 -4.91 0.43
C GLY A 4 -52.64 -3.69 1.19
N ALA A 5 -52.36 -3.85 2.48
CA ALA A 5 -51.56 -2.92 3.26
C ALA A 5 -50.08 -3.28 3.07
N LEU A 6 -49.36 -2.45 2.32
CA LEU A 6 -47.92 -2.55 2.12
C LEU A 6 -47.21 -1.88 3.31
N GLN A 7 -46.59 -2.71 4.14
CA GLN A 7 -45.78 -2.33 5.28
C GLN A 7 -44.34 -2.06 4.78
N GLN A 8 -43.95 -0.79 4.68
CA GLN A 8 -42.55 -0.40 4.50
C GLN A 8 -41.84 -0.53 5.85
N GLN A 9 -41.04 -1.59 6.02
CA GLN A 9 -40.01 -1.65 7.06
C GLN A 9 -38.75 -0.94 6.55
N GLY A 10 -38.29 0.03 7.34
CA GLY A 10 -37.10 0.82 7.06
C GLY A 10 -35.83 -0.02 7.17
N MET A 11 -34.98 0.09 6.15
CA MET A 11 -33.55 -0.17 6.27
C MET A 11 -32.93 0.98 7.06
N GLN A 12 -32.66 0.73 8.35
CA GLN A 12 -31.76 1.58 9.13
C GLN A 12 -30.32 1.12 8.89
N SER A 13 -29.49 2.09 8.54
CA SER A 13 -28.07 2.00 8.23
C SER A 13 -27.24 1.56 9.44
N SER A 14 -26.58 0.41 9.32
CA SER A 14 -25.61 -0.15 10.28
C SER A 14 -24.18 0.39 10.07
N GLY A 15 -24.05 1.72 9.94
CA GLY A 15 -22.79 2.39 9.57
C GLY A 15 -22.02 3.10 10.69
N ASP A 16 -22.65 3.41 11.83
CA ASP A 16 -22.07 4.32 12.85
C ASP A 16 -21.61 3.62 14.15
N SER A 17 -21.95 2.35 14.38
CA SER A 17 -21.68 1.69 15.67
C SER A 17 -20.18 1.43 15.93
N THR A 18 -19.39 1.25 14.87
CA THR A 18 -17.96 0.94 14.98
C THR A 18 -17.12 2.15 15.41
N SER A 19 -17.54 3.36 15.05
CA SER A 19 -16.83 4.60 15.42
C SER A 19 -17.03 4.93 16.91
N GLU A 20 -18.25 4.78 17.42
CA GLU A 20 -18.54 5.02 18.84
C GLU A 20 -17.89 3.97 19.76
N GLU A 21 -17.86 2.69 19.34
CA GLU A 21 -17.17 1.63 20.07
C GLU A 21 -15.65 1.86 20.14
N LEU A 22 -15.02 2.32 19.06
CA LEU A 22 -13.58 2.63 19.05
C LEU A 22 -13.24 3.82 19.95
N ILE A 23 -14.06 4.86 19.96
CA ILE A 23 -13.86 6.03 20.85
C ILE A 23 -14.04 5.64 22.32
N ALA A 24 -14.97 4.73 22.62
CA ALA A 24 -15.16 4.20 23.97
C ALA A 24 -13.95 3.37 24.43
N LEU A 25 -13.44 2.50 23.56
CA LEU A 25 -12.23 1.70 23.82
C LEU A 25 -10.97 2.57 24.00
N GLU A 26 -10.84 3.66 23.25
CA GLU A 26 -9.70 4.58 23.39
C GLU A 26 -9.72 5.31 24.74
N LYS A 27 -10.90 5.76 25.19
CA LYS A 27 -11.05 6.40 26.51
C LYS A 27 -10.78 5.42 27.66
N GLU A 28 -11.23 4.18 27.52
CA GLU A 28 -10.94 3.10 28.48
C GLU A 28 -9.44 2.82 28.53
N ALA A 29 -8.78 2.68 27.38
CA ALA A 29 -7.33 2.48 27.30
C ALA A 29 -6.55 3.64 27.94
N GLN A 30 -6.94 4.90 27.71
CA GLN A 30 -6.30 6.07 28.33
C GLN A 30 -6.48 6.11 29.86
N SER A 31 -7.66 5.73 30.36
CA SER A 31 -7.90 5.59 31.81
C SER A 31 -7.01 4.51 32.43
N LEU A 32 -6.87 3.38 31.75
CA LEU A 32 -6.04 2.25 32.20
C LEU A 32 -4.53 2.59 32.16
N ILE A 33 -4.08 3.38 31.18
CA ILE A 33 -2.70 3.91 31.13
C ILE A 33 -2.44 4.88 32.29
N ALA A 34 -3.40 5.75 32.63
CA ALA A 34 -3.27 6.64 33.77
C ALA A 34 -3.16 5.87 35.10
N GLU A 35 -3.88 4.75 35.22
CA GLU A 35 -3.87 3.86 36.40
C GLU A 35 -2.58 3.03 36.50
N MET A 36 -2.01 2.58 35.36
CA MET A 36 -0.69 1.94 35.28
C MET A 36 0.43 2.83 35.83
N ASN A 37 0.35 4.13 35.59
CA ASN A 37 1.35 5.08 36.07
C ASN A 37 1.24 5.34 37.59
N GLN A 38 0.13 4.96 38.22
CA GLN A 38 -0.14 5.23 39.64
C GLN A 38 0.00 4.00 40.56
N SER A 39 -0.05 2.77 40.06
CA SER A 39 -0.06 1.57 40.90
C SER A 39 0.81 0.44 40.35
N ARG A 40 1.59 -0.23 41.23
CA ARG A 40 2.35 -1.44 40.88
C ARG A 40 1.38 -2.63 40.72
N TYR A 41 0.70 -2.64 39.58
CA TYR A 41 0.08 -3.78 38.89
C TYR A 41 -1.12 -4.53 39.51
N PRO A 42 -2.22 -3.85 39.87
CA PRO A 42 -3.54 -4.48 40.02
C PRO A 42 -4.19 -4.90 38.69
N MET A 43 -3.71 -4.39 37.55
CA MET A 43 -4.29 -4.67 36.22
C MET A 43 -3.89 -5.99 35.57
N LEU A 44 -2.87 -6.70 36.10
CA LEU A 44 -2.44 -7.97 35.51
C LEU A 44 -3.51 -9.06 35.61
N SER A 45 -4.40 -8.99 36.60
CA SER A 45 -5.55 -9.90 36.67
C SER A 45 -6.56 -9.61 35.55
N VAL A 46 -6.88 -8.34 35.32
CA VAL A 46 -7.83 -7.94 34.25
C VAL A 46 -7.29 -8.31 32.87
N LEU A 47 -6.00 -8.08 32.63
CA LEU A 47 -5.35 -8.47 31.37
C LEU A 47 -5.29 -9.99 31.19
N LYS A 48 -5.12 -10.76 32.29
CA LYS A 48 -5.22 -12.23 32.26
C LYS A 48 -6.64 -12.70 31.98
N ASP A 49 -7.64 -12.04 32.54
CA ASP A 49 -9.05 -12.36 32.31
C ASP A 49 -9.45 -12.08 30.85
N TRP A 50 -9.00 -10.95 30.29
CA TRP A 50 -9.19 -10.63 28.86
C TRP A 50 -8.48 -11.61 27.92
N LEU A 51 -7.32 -12.12 28.34
CA LEU A 51 -6.57 -13.12 27.57
C LEU A 51 -7.22 -14.51 27.63
N ALA A 52 -7.74 -14.87 28.80
CA ALA A 52 -8.40 -16.14 29.07
C ALA A 52 -9.73 -16.27 28.30
N ASP A 53 -10.52 -15.19 28.20
CA ASP A 53 -11.75 -15.18 27.42
C ASP A 53 -11.47 -14.90 25.93
N LYS A 54 -11.76 -15.89 25.07
CA LYS A 54 -11.58 -15.79 23.60
C LYS A 54 -12.29 -14.55 23.00
N ARG A 55 -13.40 -14.08 23.60
CA ARG A 55 -14.17 -12.91 23.12
C ARG A 55 -13.50 -11.58 23.45
N GLU A 56 -12.66 -11.55 24.48
CA GLU A 56 -12.04 -10.34 25.02
C GLU A 56 -10.61 -10.14 24.49
N ARG A 57 -10.04 -11.13 23.81
CA ARG A 57 -8.69 -11.08 23.22
C ARG A 57 -8.50 -9.92 22.25
N THR A 58 -9.54 -9.52 21.51
CA THR A 58 -9.49 -8.36 20.61
C THR A 58 -9.30 -7.06 21.40
N LYS A 59 -9.89 -6.93 22.59
CA LYS A 59 -9.68 -5.77 23.47
C LYS A 59 -8.27 -5.73 24.02
N PHE A 60 -7.74 -6.89 24.41
CA PHE A 60 -6.33 -7.01 24.83
C PHE A 60 -5.36 -6.58 23.72
N ALA A 61 -5.63 -6.93 22.46
CA ALA A 61 -4.77 -6.53 21.34
C ALA A 61 -4.83 -5.04 21.04
N GLY A 62 -6.03 -4.45 21.02
CA GLY A 62 -6.20 -3.01 20.86
C GLY A 62 -5.49 -2.24 21.99
N PHE A 63 -5.59 -2.73 23.22
CA PHE A 63 -4.84 -2.20 24.36
C PHE A 63 -3.32 -2.32 24.17
N ALA A 64 -2.82 -3.49 23.77
CA ALA A 64 -1.40 -3.73 23.56
C ALA A 64 -0.81 -2.85 22.45
N GLU A 65 -1.59 -2.52 21.41
CA GLU A 65 -1.21 -1.55 20.37
C GLU A 65 -1.19 -0.13 20.92
N ALA A 66 -2.24 0.28 21.63
CA ALA A 66 -2.39 1.63 22.18
C ALA A 66 -1.29 2.02 23.18
N VAL A 67 -0.82 1.08 24.00
CA VAL A 67 0.25 1.33 24.98
C VAL A 67 1.66 1.43 24.36
N GLY A 68 1.81 1.03 23.09
CA GLY A 68 3.06 1.10 22.35
C GLY A 68 4.12 0.04 22.75
N PRO A 69 5.11 -0.19 21.88
CA PRO A 69 5.93 -1.42 21.86
C PRO A 69 6.77 -1.68 23.12
N ASN A 70 7.15 -0.62 23.85
CA ASN A 70 7.93 -0.75 25.07
C ASN A 70 7.07 -1.23 26.25
N ALA A 71 5.84 -0.72 26.38
CA ALA A 71 4.92 -1.11 27.43
C ALA A 71 4.35 -2.52 27.17
N SER A 72 3.97 -2.82 25.92
CA SER A 72 3.48 -4.16 25.56
C SER A 72 4.56 -5.22 25.84
N ARG A 73 5.85 -4.91 25.61
CA ARG A 73 6.95 -5.82 25.93
C ARG A 73 7.02 -6.18 27.42
N GLU A 74 6.83 -5.22 28.33
CA GLU A 74 6.84 -5.51 29.77
C GLU A 74 5.60 -6.30 30.19
N ILE A 75 4.44 -6.01 29.57
CA ILE A 75 3.19 -6.76 29.77
C ILE A 75 3.38 -8.22 29.33
N PHE A 76 3.95 -8.48 28.15
CA PHE A 76 4.13 -9.84 27.63
C PHE A 76 5.13 -10.70 28.43
N LYS A 77 6.05 -10.10 29.19
CA LYS A 77 7.01 -10.87 30.01
C LYS A 77 6.36 -11.70 31.12
N VAL A 78 5.16 -11.34 31.55
CA VAL A 78 4.47 -12.01 32.66
C VAL A 78 3.46 -13.08 32.21
N PHE A 79 3.35 -13.31 30.90
CA PHE A 79 2.49 -14.33 30.33
C PHE A 79 3.28 -15.57 29.88
N PRO A 80 2.74 -16.79 30.06
CA PRO A 80 3.29 -18.00 29.46
C PRO A 80 3.33 -17.91 27.93
N LYS A 81 4.31 -18.57 27.31
CA LYS A 81 4.53 -18.57 25.85
C LYS A 81 3.30 -19.05 25.09
N GLU A 82 2.62 -20.06 25.63
CA GLU A 82 1.45 -20.71 25.05
C GLU A 82 0.25 -19.75 24.97
N GLU A 83 0.13 -18.83 25.93
CA GLU A 83 -0.96 -17.84 25.94
C GLU A 83 -0.70 -16.71 24.94
N ILE A 84 0.58 -16.33 24.74
CA ILE A 84 1.00 -15.36 23.72
C ILE A 84 0.75 -15.93 22.31
N GLU A 85 1.03 -17.21 22.10
CA GLU A 85 0.74 -17.91 20.84
C GLU A 85 -0.77 -18.02 20.59
N ALA A 86 -1.55 -18.36 21.61
CA ALA A 86 -3.01 -18.41 21.53
C ALA A 86 -3.64 -17.04 21.23
N LEU A 87 -3.00 -15.95 21.66
CA LEU A 87 -3.40 -14.59 21.31
C LEU A 87 -3.08 -14.28 19.85
N GLY A 88 -1.88 -14.61 19.37
CA GLY A 88 -1.50 -14.42 17.96
C GLY A 88 -2.44 -15.13 17.00
N ASN A 89 -2.87 -16.35 17.34
CA ASN A 89 -3.84 -17.11 16.55
C ASN A 89 -5.26 -16.52 16.61
N ALA A 90 -5.69 -15.99 17.76
CA ALA A 90 -7.03 -15.44 17.93
C ALA A 90 -7.23 -14.06 17.26
N LEU A 91 -6.16 -13.28 17.12
CA LEU A 91 -6.18 -11.96 16.48
C LEU A 91 -6.07 -12.02 14.96
N TYR A 92 -5.75 -13.18 14.43
CA TYR A 92 -5.60 -13.44 13.00
C TYR A 92 -6.95 -13.45 12.25
N GLU A 93 -8.04 -13.83 12.92
CA GLU A 93 -9.39 -13.96 12.31
C GLU A 93 -10.16 -12.62 12.13
N PRO A 94 -10.17 -11.65 13.07
CA PRO A 94 -11.10 -10.50 12.97
C PRO A 94 -10.50 -9.18 12.47
N LEU A 95 -9.17 -8.99 12.46
CA LEU A 95 -8.55 -7.68 12.16
C LEU A 95 -8.05 -7.63 10.71
N ALA A 96 -8.58 -6.67 9.94
CA ALA A 96 -8.27 -6.47 8.53
C ALA A 96 -6.74 -6.45 8.24
N LYS A 97 -6.40 -7.03 7.08
CA LYS A 97 -5.09 -7.51 6.58
C LYS A 97 -3.82 -6.66 6.83
N ALA A 98 -3.91 -5.40 7.28
CA ALA A 98 -2.74 -4.55 7.55
C ALA A 98 -2.37 -4.40 9.04
N GLN A 99 -3.35 -4.45 9.95
CA GLN A 99 -3.14 -4.28 11.39
C GLN A 99 -2.78 -5.59 12.09
N ALA A 100 -3.45 -6.69 11.73
CA ALA A 100 -3.10 -8.03 12.19
C ALA A 100 -1.65 -8.39 11.80
N TYR A 101 -1.19 -7.99 10.62
CA TYR A 101 0.17 -8.25 10.16
C TYR A 101 1.25 -7.62 11.05
N LYS A 102 1.04 -6.39 11.54
CA LYS A 102 1.98 -5.72 12.45
C LYS A 102 2.01 -6.37 13.84
N VAL A 103 0.84 -6.76 14.36
CA VAL A 103 0.71 -7.44 15.65
C VAL A 103 1.29 -8.85 15.58
N VAL A 104 1.03 -9.59 14.51
CA VAL A 104 1.61 -10.92 14.24
C VAL A 104 3.12 -10.82 14.07
N LEU A 105 3.65 -9.83 13.34
CA LEU A 105 5.10 -9.58 13.26
C LEU A 105 5.72 -9.24 14.63
N GLN A 106 5.02 -8.50 15.49
CA GLN A 106 5.49 -8.24 16.86
C GLN A 106 5.47 -9.49 17.72
N LEU A 107 4.43 -10.32 17.62
CA LEU A 107 4.33 -11.60 18.34
C LEU A 107 5.38 -12.60 17.84
N TYR A 108 5.64 -12.67 16.53
CA TYR A 108 6.73 -13.45 15.94
C TYR A 108 8.11 -12.94 16.36
N ARG A 109 8.32 -11.63 16.50
CA ARG A 109 9.57 -11.06 17.05
C ARG A 109 9.76 -11.41 18.53
N LEU A 110 8.68 -11.53 19.29
CA LEU A 110 8.71 -11.92 20.71
C LEU A 110 8.91 -13.43 20.90
N ALA A 111 8.26 -14.27 20.07
CA ALA A 111 8.46 -15.71 20.01
C ALA A 111 9.81 -16.10 19.36
N GLY A 112 10.34 -15.24 18.49
CA GLY A 112 11.54 -15.42 17.68
C GLY A 112 12.87 -15.45 18.41
N ARG A 113 12.90 -15.46 19.76
CA ARG A 113 14.12 -15.83 20.49
C ARG A 113 14.56 -17.27 20.21
N GLU A 114 13.68 -18.13 19.67
CA GLU A 114 14.04 -19.47 19.19
C GLU A 114 14.14 -19.59 17.65
N ILE A 115 13.35 -18.83 16.89
CA ILE A 115 13.33 -18.87 15.41
C ILE A 115 14.49 -18.03 14.79
N GLY A 116 15.03 -17.07 15.54
CA GLY A 116 16.12 -16.19 15.08
C GLY A 116 17.53 -16.76 15.22
N ARG A 117 17.71 -17.97 15.75
CA ARG A 117 18.99 -18.67 15.57
C ARG A 117 18.99 -19.17 14.13
N LYS A 118 19.78 -18.53 13.25
CA LYS A 118 20.19 -19.16 11.99
C LYS A 118 20.51 -20.61 12.35
N PRO A 119 19.77 -21.60 11.82
CA PRO A 119 20.10 -22.98 12.09
C PRO A 119 21.59 -23.15 11.79
N SER A 120 22.35 -23.66 12.75
CA SER A 120 23.80 -23.81 12.69
C SER A 120 24.28 -24.63 11.48
N TYR A 121 23.34 -25.17 10.70
CA TYR A 121 23.51 -25.96 9.50
C TYR A 121 23.67 -25.12 8.22
N PHE A 122 23.39 -23.81 8.22
CA PHE A 122 23.51 -22.96 7.02
C PHE A 122 24.82 -22.15 6.93
N VAL A 123 25.83 -22.50 7.72
CA VAL A 123 27.11 -21.75 7.81
C VAL A 123 27.88 -21.76 6.48
N ASN A 124 27.60 -22.71 5.58
CA ASN A 124 28.33 -22.89 4.32
C ASN A 124 27.54 -22.46 3.06
N LEU A 125 26.39 -21.80 3.20
CA LEU A 125 25.65 -21.29 2.03
C LEU A 125 26.20 -19.92 1.60
N ASP A 126 26.50 -19.77 0.31
CA ASP A 126 26.88 -18.48 -0.29
C ASP A 126 25.64 -17.59 -0.43
N MET A 127 25.34 -16.83 0.62
CA MET A 127 24.22 -15.88 0.63
C MET A 127 24.62 -14.46 0.19
N ASN A 128 25.82 -14.29 -0.37
CA ASN A 128 26.30 -12.95 -0.76
C ASN A 128 25.41 -12.32 -1.82
N PHE A 129 24.87 -13.11 -2.75
CA PHE A 129 23.96 -12.58 -3.77
C PHE A 129 22.66 -12.10 -3.16
N LEU A 130 22.07 -12.83 -2.18
CA LEU A 130 20.88 -12.36 -1.48
C LEU A 130 21.12 -11.03 -0.80
N ILE A 131 22.26 -10.85 -0.13
CA ILE A 131 22.62 -9.60 0.53
C ILE A 131 22.73 -8.44 -0.48
N LYS A 132 23.25 -8.71 -1.68
CA LYS A 132 23.46 -7.71 -2.73
C LYS A 132 22.20 -7.40 -3.55
N ALA A 133 21.37 -8.40 -3.79
CA ALA A 133 20.13 -8.25 -4.52
C ALA A 133 19.24 -7.23 -3.79
N THR A 134 18.51 -6.42 -4.53
CA THR A 134 17.49 -5.53 -3.99
C THR A 134 16.25 -6.34 -3.59
N ASP A 135 15.43 -5.80 -2.69
CA ASP A 135 14.14 -6.45 -2.34
C ASP A 135 13.24 -6.61 -3.57
N LEU A 136 13.44 -5.75 -4.55
CA LEU A 136 12.73 -5.76 -5.80
C LEU A 136 13.15 -6.90 -6.73
N GLU A 137 14.44 -7.05 -7.02
CA GLU A 137 14.97 -8.18 -7.81
C GLU A 137 14.54 -9.51 -7.21
N LEU A 138 14.55 -9.62 -5.87
CA LEU A 138 14.05 -10.79 -5.17
C LEU A 138 12.54 -10.97 -5.37
N SER A 139 11.72 -9.92 -5.24
CA SER A 139 10.27 -10.04 -5.45
C SER A 139 9.90 -10.48 -6.87
N ALA A 140 10.65 -10.06 -7.88
CA ALA A 140 10.45 -10.46 -9.27
C ALA A 140 10.90 -11.91 -9.51
N ALA A 141 12.13 -12.26 -9.12
CA ALA A 141 12.64 -13.63 -9.24
C ALA A 141 11.77 -14.66 -8.49
N LEU A 142 11.15 -14.22 -7.38
CA LEU A 142 10.20 -15.02 -6.63
C LEU A 142 8.81 -15.06 -7.25
N SER A 143 8.37 -14.01 -7.95
CA SER A 143 7.09 -14.03 -8.67
C SER A 143 7.11 -15.07 -9.78
N ASP A 144 8.25 -15.30 -10.42
CA ASP A 144 8.36 -16.30 -11.49
C ASP A 144 8.66 -17.72 -10.97
N SER A 145 8.77 -17.88 -9.66
CA SER A 145 9.02 -19.16 -9.00
C SER A 145 7.74 -19.94 -8.68
N GLY A 146 7.86 -21.21 -8.30
CA GLY A 146 6.75 -21.94 -7.67
C GLY A 146 6.58 -21.53 -6.21
N THR A 147 5.36 -21.62 -5.64
CA THR A 147 5.09 -21.19 -4.24
C THR A 147 6.04 -21.87 -3.22
N ALA A 148 6.32 -23.16 -3.42
CA ALA A 148 7.23 -23.93 -2.56
C ALA A 148 8.71 -23.51 -2.69
N GLU A 149 9.10 -22.94 -3.82
CA GLU A 149 10.44 -22.44 -4.07
C GLU A 149 10.62 -21.04 -3.47
N ALA A 150 9.65 -20.14 -3.71
CA ALA A 150 9.60 -18.83 -3.05
C ALA A 150 9.62 -18.96 -1.53
N ALA A 151 8.84 -19.89 -0.98
CA ALA A 151 8.81 -20.16 0.45
C ALA A 151 10.18 -20.57 1.00
N ARG A 152 10.90 -21.47 0.32
CA ARG A 152 12.24 -21.91 0.74
C ARG A 152 13.23 -20.75 0.78
N LEU A 153 13.20 -19.89 -0.24
CA LEU A 153 14.06 -18.71 -0.25
C LEU A 153 13.69 -17.72 0.85
N MET A 154 12.40 -17.47 1.06
CA MET A 154 11.91 -16.54 2.09
C MET A 154 12.30 -16.99 3.50
N VAL A 155 12.42 -18.29 3.78
CA VAL A 155 12.92 -18.81 5.06
C VAL A 155 14.41 -18.49 5.29
N LEU A 156 15.18 -18.26 4.23
CA LEU A 156 16.60 -17.88 4.31
C LEU A 156 16.82 -16.37 4.54
N LEU A 157 15.78 -15.56 4.32
CA LEU A 157 15.83 -14.10 4.50
C LEU A 157 15.48 -13.70 5.93
N THR A 158 15.83 -12.46 6.30
CA THR A 158 15.39 -11.92 7.59
C THR A 158 13.89 -11.61 7.55
N PRO A 159 13.15 -11.75 8.67
CA PRO A 159 11.72 -11.47 8.71
C PRO A 159 11.35 -10.07 8.18
N GLU A 160 12.18 -9.06 8.50
CA GLU A 160 12.01 -7.68 8.02
C GLU A 160 12.06 -7.59 6.49
N ARG A 161 12.88 -8.42 5.87
CA ARG A 161 13.09 -8.42 4.44
C ARG A 161 11.98 -9.18 3.73
N CYS A 162 11.56 -10.33 4.26
CA CYS A 162 10.38 -11.04 3.78
C CYS A 162 9.16 -10.12 3.78
N ALA A 163 8.97 -9.34 4.86
CA ALA A 163 7.86 -8.41 4.96
C ALA A 163 7.84 -7.32 3.88
N ARG A 164 9.00 -6.94 3.35
CA ARG A 164 9.10 -5.98 2.24
C ARG A 164 8.94 -6.64 0.87
N ILE A 165 9.33 -7.91 0.74
CA ILE A 165 9.30 -8.64 -0.54
C ILE A 165 7.92 -9.24 -0.81
N ILE A 166 7.24 -9.81 0.20
CA ILE A 166 5.95 -10.50 0.06
C ILE A 166 4.90 -9.68 -0.72
N PRO A 167 4.71 -8.36 -0.46
CA PRO A 167 3.73 -7.58 -1.21
C PRO A 167 4.05 -7.43 -2.71
N GLY A 168 5.32 -7.58 -3.09
CA GLY A 168 5.78 -7.50 -4.48
C GLY A 168 5.69 -8.82 -5.25
N VAL A 169 5.38 -9.93 -4.56
CA VAL A 169 5.36 -11.28 -5.14
C VAL A 169 3.98 -11.54 -5.76
N ARG A 170 3.83 -11.31 -7.07
CA ARG A 170 2.51 -11.17 -7.73
C ARG A 170 1.76 -12.47 -8.02
N ASN A 171 2.48 -13.57 -8.19
CA ASN A 171 1.91 -14.85 -8.64
C ASN A 171 1.60 -15.82 -7.50
N HIS A 172 1.76 -15.38 -6.25
CA HIS A 172 1.52 -16.23 -5.08
C HIS A 172 0.46 -15.60 -4.19
N ASP A 173 -0.53 -16.40 -3.79
CA ASP A 173 -1.38 -16.01 -2.69
C ASP A 173 -0.52 -15.89 -1.42
N SER A 174 -0.64 -14.75 -0.72
CA SER A 174 0.21 -14.48 0.44
C SER A 174 -0.02 -15.48 1.58
N MET A 175 -1.21 -16.08 1.70
CA MET A 175 -1.47 -17.14 2.68
C MET A 175 -0.82 -18.45 2.28
N GLU A 176 -0.97 -18.85 1.02
CA GLU A 176 -0.35 -20.07 0.48
C GLU A 176 1.18 -20.01 0.63
N LEU A 177 1.78 -18.84 0.35
CA LEU A 177 3.20 -18.62 0.53
C LEU A 177 3.63 -18.73 2.00
N LEU A 178 2.86 -18.20 2.94
CA LEU A 178 3.15 -18.29 4.37
C LEU A 178 3.03 -19.73 4.91
N GLU A 179 2.04 -20.49 4.43
CA GLU A 179 1.89 -21.91 4.77
C GLU A 179 3.06 -22.73 4.23
N ALA A 180 3.46 -22.49 2.98
CA ALA A 180 4.63 -23.12 2.38
C ALA A 180 5.94 -22.73 3.12
N MET A 181 6.07 -21.48 3.60
CA MET A 181 7.21 -21.06 4.43
C MET A 181 7.28 -21.84 5.73
N ARG A 182 6.14 -22.09 6.38
CA ARG A 182 6.08 -22.90 7.60
C ARG A 182 6.61 -24.31 7.33
N GLU A 183 6.20 -24.93 6.23
CA GLU A 183 6.68 -26.26 5.84
C GLU A 183 8.18 -26.28 5.47
N ALA A 184 8.67 -25.19 4.85
CA ALA A 184 10.07 -25.04 4.47
C ALA A 184 11.04 -24.83 5.66
N THR A 185 10.55 -24.57 6.88
CA THR A 185 11.41 -24.42 8.08
C THR A 185 12.24 -25.67 8.39
N GLY A 186 11.84 -26.84 7.91
CA GLY A 186 12.55 -28.12 8.05
C GLY A 186 13.40 -28.53 6.84
N MET A 187 13.67 -27.63 5.89
CA MET A 187 14.38 -27.98 4.66
C MET A 187 15.84 -28.42 4.90
N SER A 188 16.32 -29.33 4.05
CA SER A 188 17.72 -29.77 4.08
C SER A 188 18.68 -28.68 3.56
N GLU A 189 19.96 -28.79 3.87
CA GLU A 189 20.99 -27.87 3.32
C GLU A 189 21.07 -27.98 1.79
N GLU A 190 20.86 -29.18 1.24
CA GLU A 190 20.85 -29.43 -0.20
C GLU A 190 19.67 -28.73 -0.88
N ASP A 191 18.47 -28.82 -0.31
CA ASP A 191 17.29 -28.10 -0.81
C ASP A 191 17.48 -26.59 -0.75
N ALA A 192 18.07 -26.09 0.34
CA ALA A 192 18.36 -24.67 0.49
C ALA A 192 19.40 -24.19 -0.53
N ARG A 193 20.44 -25.00 -0.81
CA ARG A 193 21.43 -24.69 -1.86
C ARG A 193 20.80 -24.68 -3.25
N ALA A 194 19.96 -25.66 -3.56
CA ALA A 194 19.26 -25.73 -4.84
C ALA A 194 18.34 -24.51 -5.06
N ALA A 195 17.57 -24.12 -4.04
CA ALA A 195 16.71 -22.92 -4.11
C ALA A 195 17.54 -21.63 -4.29
N LEU A 196 18.69 -21.53 -3.65
CA LEU A 196 19.59 -20.39 -3.81
C LEU A 196 20.20 -20.32 -5.21
N GLU A 197 20.66 -21.44 -5.76
CA GLU A 197 21.24 -21.48 -7.11
C GLU A 197 20.22 -21.17 -8.19
N ASP A 198 18.98 -21.63 -8.04
CA ASP A 198 17.92 -21.37 -9.02
C ASP A 198 17.53 -19.89 -9.06
N VAL A 199 17.29 -19.28 -7.89
CA VAL A 199 16.98 -17.84 -7.79
C VAL A 199 18.16 -16.99 -8.23
N LYS A 200 19.39 -17.38 -7.87
CA LYS A 200 20.59 -16.71 -8.36
C LYS A 200 20.70 -16.81 -9.88
N GLY A 201 20.40 -17.97 -10.45
CA GLY A 201 20.36 -18.19 -11.89
C GLY A 201 19.37 -17.27 -12.59
N ARG A 202 18.18 -17.06 -12.03
CA ARG A 202 17.17 -16.12 -12.56
C ARG A 202 17.62 -14.67 -12.47
N ILE A 203 18.14 -14.25 -11.32
CA ILE A 203 18.66 -12.90 -11.15
C ILE A 203 19.84 -12.65 -12.11
N ASP A 204 20.76 -13.61 -12.23
CA ASP A 204 21.92 -13.51 -13.12
C ASP A 204 21.51 -13.61 -14.60
N SER A 205 20.49 -14.39 -14.96
CA SER A 205 19.97 -14.49 -16.34
C SER A 205 19.26 -13.22 -16.77
N ASP A 206 18.49 -12.62 -15.87
CA ASP A 206 17.84 -11.32 -16.10
C ASP A 206 18.88 -10.19 -16.19
N ASN A 207 19.99 -10.31 -15.46
CA ASN A 207 21.11 -9.38 -15.56
C ASN A 207 22.02 -9.61 -16.78
N GLY A 208 21.98 -10.82 -17.38
CA GLY A 208 22.87 -11.25 -18.47
C GLY A 208 22.26 -11.17 -19.87
N GLY A 209 20.94 -11.13 -19.99
CA GLY A 209 20.21 -10.79 -21.22
C GLY A 209 19.84 -9.32 -21.22
N ASP A 210 19.69 -8.71 -22.40
CA ASP A 210 19.26 -7.32 -22.63
C ASP A 210 17.92 -6.93 -21.95
N SER A 211 17.27 -7.88 -21.28
CA SER A 211 16.20 -7.65 -20.31
C SER A 211 16.77 -7.12 -19.00
N ARG A 212 17.48 -5.99 -19.06
CA ARG A 212 17.65 -5.12 -17.90
C ARG A 212 16.30 -5.08 -17.21
N PHE A 213 16.24 -5.56 -15.97
CA PHE A 213 15.14 -5.27 -15.06
C PHE A 213 14.74 -3.82 -15.34
N ASP A 214 13.57 -3.58 -15.95
CA ASP A 214 13.28 -2.25 -16.50
C ASP A 214 12.97 -1.35 -15.31
N VAL A 215 14.03 -0.85 -14.70
CA VAL A 215 14.02 0.06 -13.55
C VAL A 215 13.09 1.23 -13.89
N THR A 216 13.00 1.61 -15.16
CA THR A 216 12.03 2.58 -15.67
C THR A 216 10.60 2.16 -15.39
N ASN A 217 10.18 0.97 -15.87
CA ASN A 217 8.82 0.46 -15.65
C ASN A 217 8.51 0.26 -14.16
N HIS A 218 9.50 -0.15 -13.37
CA HIS A 218 9.28 -0.30 -11.94
C HIS A 218 9.16 1.04 -11.22
N LEU A 219 10.01 2.01 -11.52
CA LEU A 219 9.89 3.36 -10.97
C LEU A 219 8.57 4.00 -11.40
N MET A 220 8.07 3.72 -12.60
CA MET A 220 6.72 4.11 -13.02
C MET A 220 5.63 3.48 -12.15
N LEU A 221 5.69 2.17 -11.90
CA LEU A 221 4.75 1.51 -10.99
C LEU A 221 4.79 2.10 -9.58
N MET A 222 5.98 2.50 -9.10
CA MET A 222 6.14 3.18 -7.81
C MET A 222 5.64 4.63 -7.81
N LEU A 223 5.72 5.34 -8.94
CA LEU A 223 5.15 6.68 -9.10
C LEU A 223 3.62 6.65 -9.16
N ASP A 224 3.08 5.64 -9.83
CA ASP A 224 1.64 5.38 -9.91
C ASP A 224 1.07 4.88 -8.57
N ALA A 225 1.91 4.41 -7.65
CA ALA A 225 1.49 4.01 -6.32
C ALA A 225 0.93 5.22 -5.51
N PRO A 226 -0.10 5.00 -4.67
CA PRO A 226 -0.76 6.07 -3.92
C PRO A 226 0.06 6.60 -2.73
N SER A 227 1.18 5.96 -2.37
CA SER A 227 1.96 6.37 -1.19
C SER A 227 2.91 7.53 -1.51
N PRO A 228 2.79 8.67 -0.79
CA PRO A 228 3.65 9.83 -0.99
C PRO A 228 5.11 9.54 -0.61
N GLU A 229 5.37 8.58 0.27
CA GLU A 229 6.71 8.14 0.63
C GLU A 229 7.45 7.52 -0.55
N PHE A 230 6.77 6.66 -1.33
CA PHE A 230 7.36 6.07 -2.53
C PHE A 230 7.64 7.12 -3.60
N ARG A 231 6.69 8.04 -3.86
CA ARG A 231 6.91 9.15 -4.80
C ARG A 231 8.10 10.03 -4.42
N THR A 232 8.25 10.30 -3.12
CA THR A 232 9.39 11.06 -2.58
C THR A 232 10.71 10.30 -2.76
N ALA A 233 10.71 8.98 -2.52
CA ALA A 233 11.89 8.14 -2.74
C ALA A 233 12.29 8.08 -4.21
N VAL A 234 11.33 7.82 -5.12
CA VAL A 234 11.57 7.83 -6.56
C VAL A 234 12.10 9.17 -7.02
N SER A 235 11.49 10.28 -6.58
CA SER A 235 11.96 11.63 -6.92
C SER A 235 13.42 11.88 -6.51
N LYS A 236 13.87 11.34 -5.37
CA LYS A 236 15.28 11.44 -4.96
C LYS A 236 16.20 10.64 -5.87
N VAL A 237 15.77 9.45 -6.31
CA VAL A 237 16.52 8.61 -7.25
C VAL A 237 16.63 9.30 -8.61
N LEU A 238 15.52 9.82 -9.16
CA LEU A 238 15.52 10.51 -10.45
C LEU A 238 16.37 11.80 -10.41
N ARG A 239 16.41 12.51 -9.28
CA ARG A 239 17.33 13.67 -9.12
C ARG A 239 18.81 13.27 -9.12
N ALA A 240 19.14 12.07 -8.66
CA ALA A 240 20.52 11.57 -8.61
C ALA A 240 20.98 11.03 -9.96
N ASP A 241 20.08 10.49 -10.77
CA ASP A 241 20.36 9.92 -12.09
C ASP A 241 19.55 10.62 -13.19
N LYS A 242 20.20 11.57 -13.88
CA LYS A 242 19.57 12.35 -14.96
C LYS A 242 19.14 11.49 -16.15
N GLN A 243 19.88 10.45 -16.48
CA GLN A 243 19.57 9.60 -17.63
C GLN A 243 18.32 8.76 -17.33
N LEU A 244 18.26 8.18 -16.14
CA LEU A 244 17.08 7.47 -15.67
C LEU A 244 15.88 8.41 -15.51
N SER A 245 16.10 9.66 -15.08
CA SER A 245 15.06 10.69 -15.03
C SER A 245 14.48 11.01 -16.40
N GLN A 246 15.31 11.06 -17.45
CA GLN A 246 14.82 11.26 -18.82
C GLN A 246 14.02 10.05 -19.31
N GLN A 247 14.52 8.85 -19.06
CA GLN A 247 13.84 7.60 -19.44
C GLN A 247 12.49 7.45 -18.74
N VAL A 248 12.44 7.68 -17.42
CA VAL A 248 11.19 7.64 -16.65
C VAL A 248 10.29 8.81 -17.03
N GLY A 249 10.84 10.03 -17.14
CA GLY A 249 10.10 11.24 -17.49
C GLY A 249 9.35 11.10 -18.82
N SER A 250 10.00 10.57 -19.86
CA SER A 250 9.37 10.34 -21.19
C SER A 250 8.15 9.40 -21.17
N ARG A 251 8.00 8.60 -20.10
CA ARG A 251 6.90 7.64 -19.93
C ARG A 251 5.88 8.06 -18.86
N VAL A 252 6.21 9.03 -18.02
CA VAL A 252 5.30 9.53 -16.98
C VAL A 252 4.40 10.58 -17.61
N VAL A 253 3.14 10.22 -17.81
CA VAL A 253 2.10 11.17 -18.21
C VAL A 253 1.61 11.93 -16.98
N THR A 254 1.66 13.25 -17.05
CA THR A 254 1.24 14.21 -16.03
C THR A 254 -0.11 14.81 -16.39
N ILE A 255 -0.80 15.41 -15.42
CA ILE A 255 -2.09 16.07 -15.68
C ILE A 255 -1.92 17.31 -16.57
N GLU A 256 -0.79 18.00 -16.43
CA GLU A 256 -0.37 19.11 -17.30
C GLU A 256 -0.32 18.68 -18.76
N GLU A 257 0.28 17.52 -19.06
CA GLU A 257 0.35 16.96 -20.42
C GLU A 257 -1.02 16.53 -20.93
N VAL A 258 -1.87 15.93 -20.08
CA VAL A 258 -3.26 15.62 -20.44
C VAL A 258 -4.02 16.89 -20.86
N LEU A 259 -3.86 17.99 -20.13
CA LEU A 259 -4.56 19.25 -20.44
C LEU A 259 -3.98 20.00 -21.65
N ARG A 260 -2.80 19.60 -22.15
CA ARG A 260 -2.16 20.12 -23.36
C ARG A 260 -2.49 19.32 -24.62
N LEU A 261 -3.27 18.25 -24.50
CA LEU A 261 -3.82 17.55 -25.65
C LEU A 261 -4.63 18.51 -26.53
N ASP A 262 -4.80 18.11 -27.79
CA ASP A 262 -5.66 18.83 -28.72
C ASP A 262 -7.09 18.92 -28.20
N ASP A 263 -7.81 19.95 -28.64
CA ASP A 263 -9.15 20.26 -28.12
C ASP A 263 -10.14 19.11 -28.34
N GLU A 264 -10.01 18.32 -29.43
CA GLU A 264 -10.94 17.24 -29.72
C GLU A 264 -10.74 16.07 -28.74
N THR A 265 -9.50 15.62 -28.57
CA THR A 265 -9.14 14.57 -27.61
C THR A 265 -9.48 14.98 -26.17
N LEU A 266 -9.13 16.21 -25.78
CA LEU A 266 -9.41 16.69 -24.43
C LEU A 266 -10.91 16.84 -24.17
N ALA A 267 -11.68 17.29 -25.17
CA ALA A 267 -13.13 17.34 -25.07
C ALA A 267 -13.75 15.95 -24.89
N GLU A 268 -13.25 14.94 -25.60
CA GLU A 268 -13.70 13.55 -25.45
C GLU A 268 -13.48 13.05 -24.01
N LEU A 269 -12.25 13.18 -23.49
CA LEU A 269 -11.89 12.77 -22.13
C LEU A 269 -12.74 13.48 -21.06
N LEU A 270 -12.95 14.79 -21.19
CA LEU A 270 -13.69 15.58 -20.20
C LEU A 270 -15.21 15.39 -20.33
N SER A 271 -15.72 14.93 -21.48
CA SER A 271 -17.16 14.75 -21.72
C SER A 271 -17.80 13.67 -20.85
N GLU A 272 -17.00 12.73 -20.33
CA GLU A 272 -17.46 11.67 -19.43
C GLU A 272 -17.70 12.17 -17.99
N LEU A 273 -17.21 13.35 -17.63
CA LEU A 273 -17.26 13.85 -16.25
C LEU A 273 -18.59 14.55 -15.94
N GLU A 274 -19.17 14.21 -14.79
CA GLU A 274 -20.33 14.94 -14.27
C GLU A 274 -19.93 16.31 -13.70
N PRO A 275 -20.87 17.28 -13.56
CA PRO A 275 -20.56 18.60 -12.99
C PRO A 275 -19.86 18.55 -11.61
N MET A 276 -20.19 17.54 -10.79
CA MET A 276 -19.54 17.31 -9.49
C MET A 276 -18.08 16.87 -9.65
N ASP A 277 -17.80 15.99 -10.60
CA ASP A 277 -16.45 15.50 -10.89
C ASP A 277 -15.58 16.62 -11.43
N VAL A 278 -16.13 17.45 -12.33
CA VAL A 278 -15.42 18.63 -12.86
C VAL A 278 -15.10 19.62 -11.73
N ALA A 279 -16.06 19.93 -10.85
CA ALA A 279 -15.81 20.81 -9.71
C ALA A 279 -14.74 20.24 -8.77
N THR A 280 -14.77 18.93 -8.54
CA THR A 280 -13.80 18.20 -7.71
C THR A 280 -12.41 18.22 -8.36
N LEU A 281 -12.32 18.02 -9.67
CA LEU A 281 -11.10 18.12 -10.46
C LEU A 281 -10.50 19.53 -10.35
N LEU A 282 -11.29 20.58 -10.58
CA LEU A 282 -10.85 21.99 -10.47
C LEU A 282 -10.29 22.34 -9.08
N VAL A 283 -10.86 21.79 -8.00
CA VAL A 283 -10.34 22.01 -6.63
C VAL A 283 -8.96 21.37 -6.43
N SER A 284 -8.69 20.26 -7.12
CA SER A 284 -7.44 19.50 -7.00
C SER A 284 -6.33 19.98 -7.93
N LEU A 285 -6.65 20.79 -8.93
CA LEU A 285 -5.70 21.31 -9.91
C LEU A 285 -5.05 22.62 -9.43
N PRO A 286 -3.82 22.91 -9.88
CA PRO A 286 -3.27 24.26 -9.84
C PRO A 286 -4.20 25.27 -10.52
N GLU A 287 -4.27 26.50 -9.99
CA GLU A 287 -5.20 27.52 -10.47
C GLU A 287 -4.94 27.88 -11.95
N GLU A 288 -3.68 27.79 -12.38
CA GLU A 288 -3.23 28.05 -13.74
C GLU A 288 -3.79 27.05 -14.76
N LEU A 289 -4.18 25.85 -14.33
CA LEU A 289 -4.73 24.81 -15.19
C LEU A 289 -6.27 24.82 -15.24
N ASN A 290 -6.92 25.54 -14.32
CA ASN A 290 -8.38 25.57 -14.22
C ASN A 290 -9.05 26.21 -15.44
N ASP A 291 -8.41 27.26 -16.00
CA ASP A 291 -8.94 27.94 -17.17
C ASP A 291 -9.07 26.98 -18.36
N ARG A 292 -8.08 26.11 -18.56
CA ARG A 292 -8.07 25.11 -19.63
C ARG A 292 -9.23 24.13 -19.52
N VAL A 293 -9.55 23.65 -18.31
CA VAL A 293 -10.70 22.76 -18.10
C VAL A 293 -12.02 23.51 -18.32
N ASN A 294 -12.12 24.76 -17.86
CA ASN A 294 -13.33 25.57 -17.98
C ASN A 294 -13.72 25.91 -19.42
N GLU A 295 -12.75 25.96 -20.35
CA GLU A 295 -12.99 26.17 -21.79
C GLU A 295 -13.95 25.13 -22.39
N PHE A 296 -13.95 23.89 -21.89
CA PHE A 296 -14.77 22.80 -22.43
C PHE A 296 -16.20 22.78 -21.90
N PHE A 297 -16.46 23.47 -20.78
CA PHE A 297 -17.77 23.49 -20.15
C PHE A 297 -18.44 24.86 -20.34
N THR A 298 -18.75 25.26 -21.58
CA THR A 298 -19.34 26.58 -21.88
C THR A 298 -20.85 26.65 -21.68
N SER A 299 -21.54 25.51 -21.54
CA SER A 299 -22.98 25.47 -21.33
C SER A 299 -23.34 26.15 -20.01
N GLY A 300 -24.10 27.25 -20.08
CA GLY A 300 -24.46 28.03 -18.89
C GLY A 300 -25.15 27.21 -17.79
N LYS A 301 -25.88 26.13 -18.15
CA LYS A 301 -26.46 25.20 -17.17
C LYS A 301 -25.40 24.37 -16.46
N ILE A 302 -24.43 23.83 -17.20
CA ILE A 302 -23.35 23.01 -16.64
C ILE A 302 -22.43 23.89 -15.79
N GLN A 303 -22.05 25.08 -16.27
CA GLN A 303 -21.26 26.03 -15.48
C GLN A 303 -21.95 26.43 -14.17
N ALA A 304 -23.28 26.65 -14.20
CA ALA A 304 -24.02 26.97 -12.99
C ALA A 304 -23.98 25.81 -11.98
N ALA A 305 -24.10 24.57 -12.45
CA ALA A 305 -23.98 23.38 -11.60
C ALA A 305 -22.57 23.23 -11.01
N ILE A 306 -21.52 23.37 -11.83
CA ILE A 306 -20.11 23.32 -11.38
C ILE A 306 -19.86 24.39 -10.30
N ARG A 307 -20.28 25.64 -10.55
CA ARG A 307 -20.16 26.74 -9.58
C ARG A 307 -20.88 26.46 -8.27
N GLN A 308 -22.08 25.88 -8.34
CA GLN A 308 -22.83 25.51 -7.15
C GLN A 308 -22.08 24.47 -6.30
N GLU A 309 -21.41 23.49 -6.92
CA GLU A 309 -20.58 22.52 -6.20
C GLU A 309 -19.31 23.17 -5.61
N LEU A 310 -18.62 24.03 -6.39
CA LEU A 310 -17.46 24.78 -5.90
C LEU A 310 -17.80 25.63 -4.65
N GLU A 311 -18.93 26.35 -4.66
CA GLU A 311 -19.39 27.11 -3.50
C GLU A 311 -19.61 26.22 -2.26
N LYS A 312 -20.07 24.98 -2.43
CA LYS A 312 -20.22 24.04 -1.31
C LYS A 312 -18.85 23.67 -0.73
N PHE A 313 -17.85 23.46 -1.57
CA PHE A 313 -16.49 23.16 -1.13
C PHE A 313 -15.86 24.35 -0.41
N GLU A 314 -16.06 25.57 -0.88
CA GLU A 314 -15.55 26.79 -0.23
C GLU A 314 -16.14 27.02 1.17
N ARG A 315 -17.42 26.69 1.37
CA ARG A 315 -18.11 26.84 2.67
C ARG A 315 -17.60 25.87 3.74
N SER A 316 -16.90 24.79 3.38
CA SER A 316 -16.45 23.76 4.32
C SER A 316 -15.04 23.26 4.02
N LYS A 317 -14.08 23.58 4.91
CA LYS A 317 -12.70 23.07 4.83
C LYS A 317 -12.63 21.54 4.71
N MET A 318 -13.54 20.82 5.38
CA MET A 318 -13.59 19.36 5.29
C MET A 318 -14.09 18.89 3.93
N ALA A 319 -15.10 19.56 3.35
CA ALA A 319 -15.59 19.25 2.02
C ALA A 319 -14.51 19.53 0.96
N ARG A 320 -13.80 20.66 1.07
CA ARG A 320 -12.67 21.00 0.20
C ARG A 320 -11.57 19.93 0.25
N LYS A 321 -11.11 19.52 1.44
CA LYS A 321 -10.10 18.46 1.56
C LYS A 321 -10.54 17.13 0.95
N ARG A 322 -11.83 16.78 1.11
CA ARG A 322 -12.38 15.58 0.48
C ARG A 322 -12.40 15.72 -1.04
N ALA A 323 -12.78 16.88 -1.55
CA ALA A 323 -12.76 17.16 -2.99
C ALA A 323 -11.33 17.13 -3.55
N GLU A 324 -10.34 17.68 -2.84
CA GLU A 324 -8.92 17.58 -3.23
C GLU A 324 -8.48 16.11 -3.39
N PHE A 325 -8.86 15.24 -2.45
CA PHE A 325 -8.52 13.81 -2.50
C PHE A 325 -9.25 13.06 -3.63
N GLU A 326 -10.55 13.28 -3.81
CA GLU A 326 -11.30 12.66 -4.90
C GLU A 326 -10.84 13.19 -6.28
N GLY A 327 -10.47 14.47 -6.36
CA GLY A 327 -9.96 15.08 -7.58
C GLY A 327 -8.65 14.46 -8.03
N GLN A 328 -7.76 14.09 -7.10
CA GLN A 328 -6.56 13.31 -7.41
C GLN A 328 -6.87 11.95 -8.03
N LYS A 329 -7.99 11.30 -7.67
CA LYS A 329 -8.40 10.04 -8.31
C LYS A 329 -8.92 10.28 -9.72
N ILE A 330 -9.66 11.38 -9.94
CA ILE A 330 -10.12 11.77 -11.27
C ILE A 330 -8.91 12.07 -12.18
N GLN A 331 -7.93 12.85 -11.68
CA GLN A 331 -6.67 13.09 -12.40
C GLN A 331 -5.97 11.78 -12.77
N ALA A 332 -5.83 10.84 -11.82
CA ALA A 332 -5.22 9.54 -12.08
C ALA A 332 -6.00 8.72 -13.12
N SER A 333 -7.32 8.82 -13.14
CA SER A 333 -8.18 8.17 -14.15
C SER A 333 -7.94 8.76 -15.54
N LEU A 334 -7.92 10.09 -15.67
CA LEU A 334 -7.64 10.77 -16.94
C LEU A 334 -6.23 10.44 -17.46
N ILE A 335 -5.22 10.50 -16.59
CA ILE A 335 -3.84 10.11 -16.92
C ILE A 335 -3.79 8.67 -17.43
N ARG A 336 -4.53 7.76 -16.81
CA ARG A 336 -4.59 6.36 -17.24
C ARG A 336 -5.24 6.22 -18.62
N GLN A 337 -6.37 6.89 -18.87
CA GLN A 337 -7.01 6.87 -20.18
C GLN A 337 -6.06 7.39 -21.28
N VAL A 338 -5.34 8.47 -21.01
CA VAL A 338 -4.32 9.00 -21.94
C VAL A 338 -3.17 8.02 -22.16
N LYS A 339 -2.67 7.35 -21.11
CA LYS A 339 -1.68 6.28 -21.27
C LYS A 339 -2.20 5.17 -22.17
N ASP A 340 -3.43 4.70 -21.94
CA ASP A 340 -4.06 3.66 -22.74
C ASP A 340 -4.23 4.10 -24.22
N MET A 341 -4.63 5.35 -24.47
CA MET A 341 -4.74 5.92 -25.82
C MET A 341 -3.37 6.02 -26.53
N ARG A 342 -2.31 6.40 -25.80
CA ARG A 342 -0.93 6.46 -26.31
C ARG A 342 -0.43 5.07 -26.68
N GLU A 343 -0.66 4.07 -25.83
CA GLU A 343 -0.27 2.68 -26.09
C GLU A 343 -0.98 2.10 -27.33
N GLN A 344 -2.21 2.56 -27.61
CA GLN A 344 -2.96 2.20 -28.81
C GLN A 344 -2.54 2.99 -30.05
N GLY A 345 -1.68 4.00 -29.92
CA GLY A 345 -1.27 4.89 -31.01
C GLY A 345 -2.39 5.82 -31.49
N LEU A 346 -3.39 6.11 -30.64
CA LEU A 346 -4.46 7.05 -30.95
C LEU A 346 -4.02 8.51 -30.78
N ILE A 347 -3.05 8.75 -29.90
CA ILE A 347 -2.51 10.07 -29.61
C ILE A 347 -0.99 10.03 -29.59
N GLU A 348 -0.36 11.13 -29.99
CA GLU A 348 1.06 11.38 -29.83
C GLU A 348 1.24 12.52 -28.83
N LEU A 349 1.91 12.25 -27.71
CA LEU A 349 2.31 13.31 -26.78
C LEU A 349 3.57 13.97 -27.33
N ALA A 350 3.61 15.30 -27.35
CA ALA A 350 4.81 16.02 -27.75
C ALA A 350 5.95 15.69 -26.77
N ASP A 351 6.98 14.99 -27.25
CA ASP A 351 8.18 14.76 -26.47
C ASP A 351 8.85 16.13 -26.22
N GLU A 352 8.77 16.66 -24.99
CA GLU A 352 9.38 17.94 -24.60
C GLU A 352 10.93 17.97 -24.73
N GLY A 353 11.56 16.92 -25.26
CA GLY A 353 13.01 16.77 -25.37
C GLY A 353 13.64 17.12 -26.72
N GLY A 354 12.87 17.59 -27.72
CA GLY A 354 13.32 17.67 -29.12
C GLY A 354 14.16 18.90 -29.52
N ASP A 355 13.71 20.12 -29.25
CA ASP A 355 14.12 21.27 -30.11
C ASP A 355 14.69 22.47 -29.34
N GLY A 356 15.77 22.24 -28.57
CA GLY A 356 16.46 23.31 -27.84
C GLY A 356 17.76 23.85 -28.47
N ASP A 357 18.49 23.06 -29.25
CA ASP A 357 19.93 23.33 -29.50
C ASP A 357 20.32 23.62 -30.97
N GLU A 358 19.40 23.69 -31.94
CA GLU A 358 19.75 23.98 -33.35
C GLU A 358 19.64 25.46 -33.78
N ALA A 359 19.54 26.41 -32.85
CA ALA A 359 19.37 27.83 -33.18
C ALA A 359 20.47 28.77 -32.66
N GLU A 360 21.73 28.33 -32.52
CA GLU A 360 22.89 29.26 -32.38
C GLU A 360 24.12 28.76 -33.14
N ALA A 361 24.00 28.68 -34.47
CA ALA A 361 25.15 28.74 -35.37
C ALA A 361 24.79 29.61 -36.57
N SER A 362 24.83 30.94 -36.38
CA SER A 362 24.85 31.94 -37.45
C SER A 362 26.08 32.83 -37.29
#